data_AF-A0A536B694-F1
#
_entry.id   AF-A0A536B694-F1
#
_cell.length_a   1.000
_cell.length_b   1.000
_cell.length_c   1.000
_cell.angle_alpha   90.00
_cell.angle_beta   90.00
_cell.angle_gamma   90.00
#
_symmetry.space_group_name_H-M   'P 1'
#
loop_
_entity.id
_entity.type
_entity.pdbx_description
1 polymer ?
#
loop_
_entity_poly.entity_id
_entity_poly.type
_entity_poly.pdbx_seq_one_letter_code
_entity_poly.pdbx_strand_id
1 'polypeptide(L)'
;MRDWLILLIAVLVGFFLLGYDQRTDDTGVEVGLIVALSLALAFAAPRRWFAIGLGVALPIAAGSAINGHIDVAGVVLVIAMVGAGVGWMMRRGTLLAAR
;
A
#
# COMPACT_ATOMS: atom_id res chain seq x y z
N MET A 1 -14.80 -13.08 -4.93
CA MET A 1 -14.13 -13.60 -3.72
C MET A 1 -12.65 -13.22 -3.69
N ARG A 2 -11.86 -13.51 -4.72
CA ARG A 2 -10.43 -13.15 -4.80
C ARG A 2 -10.12 -11.68 -4.46
N ASP A 3 -10.81 -10.73 -5.09
CA ASP A 3 -10.56 -9.30 -4.87
C ASP A 3 -10.85 -8.87 -3.42
N TRP A 4 -11.87 -9.46 -2.79
CA TRP A 4 -12.19 -9.23 -1.38
C TRP A 4 -11.11 -9.78 -0.44
N LEU A 5 -10.56 -10.95 -0.75
CA LEU A 5 -9.41 -11.51 -0.02
C LEU A 5 -8.18 -10.61 -0.16
N ILE A 6 -7.92 -10.06 -1.35
CA ILE A 6 -6.79 -9.15 -1.56
C ILE A 6 -6.98 -7.85 -0.78
N LEU A 7 -8.20 -7.31 -0.71
CA LEU A 7 -8.49 -6.15 0.12
C LEU A 7 -8.32 -6.44 1.62
N LEU A 8 -8.76 -7.61 2.08
CA LEU A 8 -8.50 -8.06 3.46
C LEU A 8 -6.99 -8.12 3.72
N ILE A 9 -6.22 -8.71 2.81
CA ILE A 9 -4.75 -8.80 2.90
C ILE A 9 -4.13 -7.40 2.91
N ALA A 10 -4.60 -6.47 2.09
CA ALA A 10 -4.10 -5.09 2.07
C ALA A 10 -4.23 -4.41 3.44
N VAL A 11 -5.39 -4.57 4.09
CA VAL A 11 -5.62 -4.04 5.44
C VAL A 11 -4.72 -4.72 6.47
N LEU A 12 -4.62 -6.05 6.43
CA LEU A 12 -3.73 -6.81 7.33
C LEU A 12 -2.26 -6.42 7.16
N VAL A 13 -1.83 -6.19 5.91
CA VAL A 13 -0.49 -5.67 5.58
C VAL A 13 -0.30 -4.28 6.17
N GLY A 14 -1.28 -3.37 6.07
CA GLY A 14 -1.20 -2.06 6.67
C GLY A 14 -0.99 -2.12 8.19
N PHE A 15 -1.71 -3.00 8.89
CA PHE A 15 -1.50 -3.22 10.33
C PHE A 15 -0.14 -3.86 10.65
N PHE A 16 0.33 -4.79 9.81
CA PHE A 16 1.66 -5.37 9.96
C PHE A 16 2.75 -4.29 9.82
N LEU A 17 2.63 -3.41 8.82
CA LEU A 17 3.58 -2.33 8.58
C LEU A 17 3.55 -1.28 9.69
N LEU A 18 2.37 -0.95 10.24
CA LEU A 18 2.27 -0.11 11.44
C LEU A 18 3.03 -0.73 12.63
N GLY A 19 2.88 -2.04 12.84
CA GLY A 19 3.61 -2.73 13.90
C GLY A 19 5.12 -2.86 13.64
N TYR A 20 5.54 -2.85 12.37
CA TYR A 20 6.94 -2.82 11.96
C TYR A 20 7.55 -1.44 12.23
N ASP A 21 6.91 -0.38 11.74
CA ASP A 21 7.25 1.04 11.93
C ASP A 21 7.44 1.41 13.41
N GLN A 22 6.62 0.86 14.32
CA GLN A 22 6.78 1.09 15.76
C GLN A 22 7.99 0.39 16.41
N ARG A 23 8.61 -0.56 15.72
CA ARG A 23 9.72 -1.39 16.23
C ARG A 23 11.04 -1.10 15.52
N THR A 24 11.00 -0.44 14.37
CA THR A 24 12.14 -0.11 13.53
C THR A 24 12.29 1.39 13.40
N ASP A 25 13.52 1.85 13.15
CA ASP A 25 13.83 3.26 12.90
C ASP A 25 14.44 3.41 11.49
N ASP A 26 13.98 2.57 10.55
CA ASP A 26 14.55 2.40 9.21
C ASP A 26 13.55 2.87 8.14
N THR A 27 13.38 4.18 8.04
CA THR A 27 12.42 4.81 7.13
C THR A 27 12.58 4.40 5.67
N GLY A 28 13.82 4.17 5.21
CA GLY A 28 14.08 3.72 3.84
C GLY A 28 13.50 2.33 3.54
N VAL A 29 13.57 1.41 4.50
CA VAL A 29 13.04 0.05 4.36
C VAL A 29 11.52 0.07 4.43
N GLU A 30 10.94 0.85 5.34
CA GLU A 30 9.49 1.03 5.48
C GLU A 30 8.85 1.56 4.20
N VAL A 31 9.41 2.63 3.63
CA VAL A 31 8.95 3.19 2.36
C VAL A 31 9.04 2.15 1.24
N GLY A 32 10.17 1.42 1.16
CA GLY A 32 10.35 0.34 0.19
C GLY A 32 9.28 -0.75 0.32
N LEU A 33 8.96 -1.18 1.54
CA LEU A 33 7.95 -2.19 1.83
C LEU A 33 6.54 -1.70 1.47
N ILE A 34 6.18 -0.47 1.84
CA ILE A 34 4.88 0.12 1.50
C ILE A 34 4.68 0.14 -0.01
N VAL A 35 5.68 0.60 -0.77
CA VAL A 35 5.62 0.65 -2.24
C VAL A 35 5.51 -0.76 -2.81
N ALA A 36 6.41 -1.67 -2.42
CA ALA A 36 6.47 -3.01 -2.97
C ALA A 36 5.19 -3.82 -2.71
N LEU A 37 4.65 -3.77 -1.49
CA LEU A 37 3.44 -4.50 -1.14
C LEU A 37 2.19 -3.90 -1.79
N SER A 38 2.07 -2.56 -1.82
CA SER A 38 0.97 -1.89 -2.52
C SER A 38 0.98 -2.22 -4.01
N LEU A 39 2.16 -2.23 -4.64
CA LEU A 39 2.37 -2.62 -6.03
C LEU A 39 1.95 -4.06 -6.27
N ALA A 40 2.47 -5.01 -5.48
CA ALA A 40 2.21 -6.44 -5.66
C ALA A 40 0.72 -6.76 -5.54
N LEU A 41 0.05 -6.19 -4.54
CA LEU A 41 -1.38 -6.37 -4.32
C LEU A 41 -2.21 -5.73 -5.44
N ALA A 42 -1.86 -4.50 -5.86
CA ALA A 42 -2.54 -3.84 -6.97
C ALA A 42 -2.31 -4.55 -8.30
N PHE A 43 -1.14 -5.15 -8.53
CA PHE A 43 -0.88 -5.98 -9.69
C PHE A 43 -1.76 -7.24 -9.71
N ALA A 44 -2.04 -7.82 -8.54
CA ALA A 44 -2.92 -8.98 -8.39
C ALA A 44 -4.43 -8.63 -8.53
N ALA A 45 -4.84 -7.45 -8.07
CA ALA A 45 -6.22 -6.95 -8.21
C ALA A 45 -6.26 -5.51 -8.78
N PRO A 46 -5.95 -5.34 -10.08
CA PRO A 46 -5.78 -4.02 -10.70
C PRO A 46 -7.04 -3.16 -10.65
N ARG A 47 -8.24 -3.75 -10.66
CA ARG A 47 -9.50 -2.99 -10.59
C ARG A 47 -9.74 -2.33 -9.23
N ARG A 48 -9.02 -2.75 -8.19
CA ARG A 48 -9.18 -2.28 -6.80
C ARG A 48 -7.92 -1.56 -6.30
N TRP A 49 -6.99 -1.20 -7.18
CA TRP A 49 -5.71 -0.59 -6.82
C TRP A 49 -5.84 0.58 -5.83
N PHE A 50 -6.84 1.45 -6.04
CA PHE A 50 -7.09 2.60 -5.16
C PHE A 50 -7.47 2.16 -3.73
N ALA A 51 -8.38 1.19 -3.61
CA ALA A 51 -8.79 0.65 -2.32
C ALA A 51 -7.66 -0.15 -1.64
N ILE A 52 -6.76 -0.76 -2.42
CA ILE A 52 -5.56 -1.43 -1.91
C ILE A 52 -4.58 -0.41 -1.34
N GLY A 53 -4.29 0.68 -2.07
CA GLY A 53 -3.42 1.75 -1.58
C GLY A 53 -3.94 2.34 -0.27
N LEU A 54 -5.25 2.60 -0.18
CA LEU A 54 -5.89 3.02 1.07
C LEU A 54 -5.82 1.95 2.16
N GLY A 55 -6.08 0.68 1.84
CA GLY A 55 -6.02 -0.42 2.80
C GLY A 55 -4.64 -0.60 3.44
N VAL A 56 -3.58 -0.44 2.65
CA VAL A 56 -2.19 -0.50 3.14
C VAL A 56 -1.84 0.75 3.95
N ALA A 57 -2.22 1.95 3.48
CA ALA A 57 -1.80 3.20 4.10
C ALA A 57 -2.58 3.60 5.35
N LEU A 58 -3.90 3.36 5.39
CA LEU A 58 -4.78 3.89 6.44
C LEU A 58 -4.38 3.47 7.87
N PRO A 59 -4.00 2.21 8.14
CA PRO A 59 -3.57 1.83 9.49
C PRO A 59 -2.35 2.63 9.97
N ILE A 60 -1.35 2.80 9.09
CA ILE A 60 -0.13 3.53 9.39
C ILE A 60 -0.44 5.02 9.55
N ALA A 61 -1.14 5.61 8.59
CA ALA A 61 -1.51 7.02 8.59
C ALA A 61 -2.38 7.40 9.79
N ALA A 62 -3.30 6.54 10.21
CA ALA A 62 -4.08 6.72 11.42
C ALA A 62 -3.18 6.69 12.67
N GLY A 63 -2.24 5.75 12.75
CA GLY A 63 -1.25 5.68 13.84
C GLY A 63 -0.41 6.96 13.93
N SER A 64 0.13 7.43 12.80
CA SER A 64 0.91 8.68 12.75
C SER A 64 0.07 9.89 13.15
N ALA A 65 -1.17 10.00 12.64
CA ALA A 65 -2.06 11.13 12.96
C ALA A 65 -2.47 11.16 14.45
N ILE A 66 -2.74 10.01 15.06
CA ILE A 66 -3.05 9.89 16.49
C ILE A 66 -1.87 10.36 17.36
N ASN A 67 -0.64 10.09 16.90
CA ASN A 67 0.59 10.52 17.56
C ASN A 67 1.00 11.97 17.23
N GLY A 68 0.19 12.71 16.46
CA GLY A 68 0.45 14.11 16.11
C GLY A 68 1.29 14.34 14.85
N HIS A 69 1.65 13.29 14.12
CA HIS A 69 2.47 13.35 12.90
C HIS A 69 1.62 13.31 11.62
N ILE A 70 0.89 14.40 11.36
CA ILE A 70 -0.04 14.51 10.22
C ILE A 70 0.71 14.57 8.87
N ASP A 71 1.89 15.17 8.86
CA ASP A 71 2.80 15.22 7.71
C ASP A 71 3.20 13.81 7.25
N VAL A 72 3.61 12.96 8.19
CA VAL A 72 3.96 11.56 7.93
C VAL A 72 2.74 10.78 7.41
N ALA A 73 1.56 11.00 8.00
CA ALA A 73 0.32 10.36 7.55
C ALA A 73 0.01 10.67 6.08
N GLY A 74 0.19 11.93 5.65
CA GLY A 74 0.03 12.35 4.27
C GLY A 74 1.03 11.70 3.32
N VAL A 75 2.30 11.63 3.73
CA VAL A 75 3.38 11.02 2.94
C VAL A 75 3.13 9.53 2.73
N VAL A 76 2.75 8.79 3.77
CA VAL A 76 2.46 7.35 3.69
C VAL A 76 1.32 7.06 2.71
N LEU A 77 0.26 7.87 2.75
CA LEU A 77 -0.84 7.77 1.79
C LEU A 77 -0.34 7.94 0.35
N VAL A 78 0.45 8.98 0.07
CA VAL A 78 0.99 9.22 -1.27
C VAL A 78 1.87 8.06 -1.74
N ILE A 79 2.77 7.58 -0.89
CA ILE A 79 3.70 6.49 -1.22
C ILE A 79 2.96 5.19 -1.56
N ALA A 80 1.99 4.79 -0.73
CA ALA A 80 1.18 3.61 -1.00
C ALA A 80 0.37 3.74 -2.30
N MET A 81 -0.18 4.93 -2.55
CA MET A 81 -0.95 5.23 -3.76
C MET A 81 -0.06 5.18 -5.01
N VAL A 82 1.17 5.67 -4.93
CA VAL A 82 2.16 5.54 -6.01
C VAL A 82 2.47 4.07 -6.28
N GLY A 83 2.78 3.28 -5.24
CA GLY A 83 3.04 1.84 -5.38
C GLY A 83 1.88 1.10 -6.03
N ALA A 84 0.65 1.32 -5.52
CA ALA A 84 -0.56 0.71 -6.07
C ALA A 84 -0.83 1.16 -7.53
N GLY A 85 -0.62 2.43 -7.84
CA GLY A 85 -0.77 2.99 -9.18
C GLY A 85 0.20 2.35 -10.18
N VAL A 86 1.46 2.18 -9.78
CA VAL A 86 2.48 1.47 -10.59
C VAL A 86 2.07 0.02 -10.83
N GLY A 87 1.63 -0.69 -9.79
CA GLY A 87 1.15 -2.08 -9.92
C GLY A 87 -0.02 -2.21 -10.91
N TRP A 88 -0.96 -1.27 -10.87
CA TRP A 88 -2.05 -1.18 -11.84
C TRP A 88 -1.54 -0.94 -13.27
N MET A 89 -0.62 0.03 -13.46
CA MET A 89 -0.05 0.34 -14.78
C MET A 89 0.69 -0.86 -15.37
N MET A 90 1.52 -1.55 -14.58
CA MET A 90 2.24 -2.75 -15.01
C MET A 90 1.28 -3.86 -15.44
N ARG A 91 0.20 -4.08 -14.68
CA ARG A 91 -0.81 -5.08 -15.05
C ARG A 91 -1.56 -4.69 -16.32
N ARG A 92 -1.82 -3.40 -16.54
CA ARG A 92 -2.43 -2.92 -17.78
C ARG A 92 -1.50 -3.09 -18.98
N GLY A 93 -0.21 -2.77 -18.83
CA GLY A 93 0.80 -2.92 -19.88
C GLY A 93 1.02 -4.37 -20.31
N THR A 94 1.10 -5.30 -19.36
CA THR A 94 1.22 -6.74 -19.65
C THR A 94 0.03 -7.30 -20.43
N LEU A 95 -1.19 -6.82 -20.15
CA LEU A 95 -2.39 -7.21 -20.90
C LEU A 95 -2.42 -6.64 -22.33
N LEU A 96 -1.80 -5.48 -22.56
CA LEU A 96 -1.70 -4.87 -23.89
C LEU A 96 -0.62 -5.54 -24.74
N ALA A 97 0.51 -5.91 -24.14
CA ALA A 97 1.60 -6.60 -24.84
C ALA A 97 1.28 -8.04 -25.25
N ALA A 98 0.25 -8.64 -24.65
CA ALA A 98 -0.20 -10.01 -24.96
C ALA A 98 -1.28 -10.07 -26.06
N ARG A 99 -1.63 -8.92 -26.67
CA ARG A 99 -2.55 -8.82 -27.81
C ARG A 99 -1.78 -8.58 -29.10
#